data_AF-A0A2A2RZ90-F1
#
_entry.id   AF-A0A2A2RZ90-F1
#
_cell.length_a   1.000
_cell.length_b   1.000
_cell.length_c   1.000
_cell.angle_alpha   90.00
_cell.angle_beta   90.00
_cell.angle_gamma   90.00
#
_symmetry.space_group_name_H-M   'P 1'
#
loop_
_entity.id
_entity.type
_entity.pdbx_description
1 polymer ?
#
loop_
_entity_poly.entity_id
_entity_poly.type
_entity_poly.pdbx_seq_one_letter_code
_entity_poly.pdbx_strand_id
1 'polypeptide(L)'
;MGGSPGPRSSTRMSWLLLVRPRVEQDLAEARDWYEAQVPGLGGDFLDEVAKVMELLATDPGRPPFYYRGFRRVLLRRFPYKVFYRVEGERVIVFRVLHGRRDHPRWLHGSHPHV
;
A
#
# COMPACT_ATOMS: atom_id res chain seq x y z
N MET A 1 -38.47 21.94 -24.16
CA MET A 1 -38.35 20.82 -23.21
C MET A 1 -36.89 20.68 -22.86
N GLY A 2 -36.50 21.21 -21.71
CA GLY A 2 -35.12 21.50 -21.36
C GLY A 2 -34.48 20.45 -20.47
N GLY A 3 -33.15 20.36 -20.61
CA GLY A 3 -32.26 19.85 -19.57
C GLY A 3 -31.74 18.43 -19.79
N SER A 4 -30.75 18.28 -20.68
CA SER A 4 -29.75 17.22 -20.50
C SER A 4 -29.19 17.34 -19.07
N PRO A 5 -29.09 16.25 -18.29
CA PRO A 5 -28.32 16.30 -17.07
C PRO A 5 -26.86 16.49 -17.48
N GLY A 6 -26.32 17.67 -17.20
CA GLY A 6 -24.91 17.96 -17.37
C GLY A 6 -24.05 16.91 -16.63
N PRO A 7 -22.79 16.72 -17.03
CA PRO A 7 -21.91 15.77 -16.38
C PRO A 7 -21.91 16.07 -14.88
N ARG A 8 -22.33 15.08 -14.08
CA ARG A 8 -22.20 15.12 -12.62
C ARG A 8 -20.75 15.46 -12.33
N SER A 9 -20.54 16.66 -11.81
CA SER A 9 -19.24 17.16 -11.39
C SER A 9 -18.57 16.06 -10.57
N SER A 10 -17.48 15.51 -11.09
CA SER A 10 -16.60 14.66 -10.31
C SER A 10 -15.92 15.61 -9.32
N THR A 11 -16.55 15.80 -8.16
CA THR A 11 -15.87 16.39 -7.02
C THR A 11 -14.60 15.57 -6.84
N ARG A 12 -13.45 16.23 -6.88
CA ARG A 12 -12.16 15.62 -6.57
C ARG A 12 -12.19 15.28 -5.08
N MET A 13 -12.82 14.16 -4.75
CA MET A 13 -12.84 13.63 -3.40
C MET A 13 -11.43 13.11 -3.13
N SER A 14 -10.57 13.97 -2.60
CA SER A 14 -9.28 13.55 -2.07
C SER A 14 -9.54 12.93 -0.70
N TRP A 15 -9.41 11.61 -0.63
CA TRP A 15 -9.60 10.88 0.62
C TRP A 15 -8.44 11.16 1.56
N LEU A 16 -8.72 11.29 2.86
CA LEU A 16 -7.67 11.45 3.86
C LEU A 16 -6.93 10.12 4.04
N LEU A 17 -5.69 10.05 3.57
CA LEU A 17 -4.84 8.87 3.72
C LEU A 17 -4.12 8.90 5.08
N LEU A 18 -4.45 7.95 5.94
CA LEU A 18 -3.83 7.74 7.25
C LEU A 18 -2.96 6.48 7.20
N VAL A 19 -1.69 6.63 7.50
CA VAL A 19 -0.72 5.53 7.47
C VAL A 19 -0.40 5.12 8.91
N ARG A 20 -0.57 3.83 9.23
CA ARG A 20 -0.22 3.31 10.56
C ARG A 20 1.32 3.22 10.67
N PRO A 21 1.91 3.45 11.87
CA PRO A 21 3.37 3.43 12.04
C PRO A 21 4.06 2.13 11.58
N ARG A 22 3.39 0.97 11.69
CA ARG A 22 3.95 -0.31 11.20
C ARG A 22 4.20 -0.33 9.69
N VAL A 23 3.52 0.50 8.91
CA VAL A 23 3.74 0.59 7.46
C VAL A 23 5.14 1.13 7.18
N GLU A 24 5.63 2.09 7.95
CA GLU A 24 7.00 2.62 7.76
C GLU A 24 8.05 1.53 7.95
N GLN A 25 7.86 0.66 8.96
CA GLN A 25 8.71 -0.51 9.20
C GLN A 25 8.62 -1.51 8.05
N ASP A 26 7.40 -1.88 7.64
CA ASP A 26 7.18 -2.79 6.52
C ASP A 26 7.87 -2.29 5.23
N LEU A 27 7.83 -0.98 4.98
CA LEU A 27 8.45 -0.35 3.80
C LEU A 27 9.97 -0.27 3.90
N ALA A 28 10.52 0.10 5.06
CA ALA A 28 11.95 0.17 5.28
C ALA A 28 12.60 -1.21 5.12
N GLU A 29 12.04 -2.25 5.74
CA GLU A 29 12.54 -3.62 5.62
C GLU A 29 12.51 -4.14 4.18
N ALA A 30 11.43 -3.87 3.44
CA ALA A 30 11.31 -4.26 2.05
C ALA A 30 12.28 -3.50 1.15
N ARG A 31 12.39 -2.17 1.32
CA ARG A 31 13.32 -1.31 0.59
C ARG A 31 14.75 -1.80 0.79
N ASP A 32 15.19 -1.95 2.03
CA ASP A 32 16.57 -2.31 2.37
C ASP A 32 16.90 -3.71 1.83
N TRP A 33 15.95 -4.65 1.91
CA TRP A 33 16.13 -5.97 1.33
C TRP A 33 16.34 -5.91 -0.19
N TYR A 34 15.48 -5.20 -0.92
CA TYR A 34 15.57 -5.08 -2.38
C TYR A 34 16.82 -4.32 -2.83
N GLU A 35 17.18 -3.24 -2.13
CA GLU A 35 18.37 -2.44 -2.43
C GLU A 35 19.66 -3.27 -2.28
N ALA A 36 19.71 -4.13 -1.25
CA ALA A 36 20.83 -5.06 -1.06
C ALA A 36 20.90 -6.17 -2.12
N GLN A 37 19.80 -6.49 -2.82
CA GLN A 37 19.83 -7.46 -3.91
C GLN A 37 20.31 -6.84 -5.22
N VAL A 38 19.73 -5.69 -5.59
CA VAL A 38 20.03 -4.97 -6.83
C VAL A 38 19.95 -3.47 -6.54
N PRO A 39 21.03 -2.70 -6.78
CA PRO A 39 21.01 -1.25 -6.62
C PRO A 39 19.85 -0.60 -7.39
N GLY A 40 19.09 0.28 -6.74
CA GLY A 40 17.93 0.97 -7.28
C GLY A 40 16.60 0.20 -7.16
N LEU A 41 16.63 -1.11 -6.86
CA LEU A 41 15.41 -1.91 -6.76
C LEU A 41 14.59 -1.57 -5.51
N GLY A 42 15.24 -1.08 -4.44
CA GLY A 42 14.54 -0.56 -3.27
C GLY A 42 13.75 0.72 -3.59
N GLY A 43 14.30 1.59 -4.44
CA GLY A 43 13.60 2.77 -4.98
C GLY A 43 12.40 2.37 -5.83
N ASP A 44 12.59 1.45 -6.78
CA ASP A 44 11.51 0.91 -7.61
C ASP A 44 10.34 0.35 -6.78
N PHE A 45 10.64 -0.29 -5.65
CA PHE A 45 9.64 -0.78 -4.71
C PHE A 45 8.82 0.35 -4.08
N LEU A 46 9.49 1.40 -3.60
CA LEU A 46 8.81 2.56 -3.02
C LEU A 46 7.94 3.29 -4.06
N ASP A 47 8.42 3.40 -5.29
CA ASP A 47 7.64 4.01 -6.39
C ASP A 47 6.37 3.22 -6.70
N GLU A 48 6.44 1.89 -6.64
CA GLU A 48 5.24 1.06 -6.82
C GLU A 48 4.26 1.21 -5.66
N VAL A 49 4.74 1.29 -4.41
CA VAL A 49 3.90 1.57 -3.25
C VAL A 49 3.24 2.95 -3.38
N ALA A 50 3.98 3.98 -3.79
CA ALA A 50 3.46 5.33 -3.95
C ALA A 50 2.29 5.38 -4.94
N LYS A 51 2.39 4.67 -6.07
CA LYS A 51 1.29 4.52 -7.05
C LYS A 51 0.04 3.90 -6.43
N VAL A 52 0.21 2.95 -5.51
CA VAL A 52 -0.92 2.37 -4.77
C VAL A 52 -1.49 3.39 -3.78
N MET A 53 -0.66 4.14 -3.07
CA MET A 53 -1.14 5.19 -2.14
C MET A 53 -1.94 6.28 -2.88
N GLU A 54 -1.49 6.71 -4.05
CA GLU A 54 -2.22 7.65 -4.93
C GLU A 54 -3.57 7.09 -5.39
N LEU A 55 -3.59 5.80 -5.78
CA LEU A 55 -4.84 5.11 -6.11
C LEU A 55 -5.79 5.12 -4.92
N LEU A 56 -5.30 4.84 -3.72
CA LEU A 56 -6.15 4.82 -2.53
C LEU A 56 -6.63 6.22 -2.13
N ALA A 57 -5.83 7.27 -2.34
CA ALA A 57 -6.23 8.64 -2.07
C ALA A 57 -7.28 9.19 -3.06
N THR A 58 -7.40 8.58 -4.24
CA THR A 58 -8.31 9.02 -5.31
C THR A 58 -9.55 8.12 -5.46
N ASP A 59 -9.38 6.81 -5.37
CA ASP A 59 -10.45 5.82 -5.53
C ASP A 59 -10.21 4.57 -4.66
N PRO A 60 -10.41 4.66 -3.34
CA PRO A 60 -10.24 3.54 -2.42
C PRO A 60 -11.38 2.52 -2.51
N GLY A 61 -12.43 2.80 -3.29
CA GLY A 61 -13.55 1.88 -3.52
C GLY A 61 -13.26 0.84 -4.61
N ARG A 62 -12.40 1.19 -5.58
CA ARG A 62 -12.09 0.36 -6.75
C ARG A 62 -11.48 -1.01 -6.44
N PRO A 63 -10.53 -1.18 -5.49
CA PRO A 63 -10.00 -2.49 -5.18
C PRO A 63 -11.07 -3.38 -4.52
N PRO A 64 -11.16 -4.67 -4.87
CA PRO A 64 -12.19 -5.54 -4.36
C PRO A 64 -12.10 -5.69 -2.83
N PHE A 65 -13.27 -5.93 -2.21
CA PHE A 65 -13.34 -6.29 -0.81
C PHE A 65 -12.58 -7.59 -0.54
N TYR A 66 -11.89 -7.67 0.60
CA TYR A 66 -11.12 -8.85 0.97
C TYR A 66 -11.77 -9.64 2.11
N TYR A 67 -11.75 -9.13 3.35
CA TYR A 67 -12.27 -9.85 4.52
C TYR A 67 -12.53 -8.91 5.70
N ARG A 68 -13.64 -9.10 6.44
CA ARG A 68 -13.98 -8.36 7.69
C ARG A 68 -13.74 -6.84 7.63
N GLY A 69 -14.15 -6.19 6.55
CA GLY A 69 -14.03 -4.74 6.39
C GLY A 69 -12.68 -4.27 5.82
N PHE A 70 -11.73 -5.19 5.61
CA PHE A 70 -10.47 -4.91 4.96
C PHE A 70 -10.55 -5.08 3.45
N ARG A 71 -9.79 -4.24 2.77
CA ARG A 71 -9.47 -4.32 1.34
C ARG A 71 -7.97 -4.55 1.20
N ARG A 72 -7.57 -5.07 0.05
CA ARG A 72 -6.14 -5.21 -0.30
C ARG A 72 -5.86 -4.83 -1.74
N VAL A 73 -4.70 -4.26 -1.98
CA VAL A 73 -4.15 -4.03 -3.33
C VAL A 73 -2.87 -4.84 -3.47
N LEU A 74 -2.74 -5.57 -4.57
CA LEU A 74 -1.48 -6.24 -4.92
C LEU A 74 -0.58 -5.24 -5.64
N LEU A 75 0.69 -5.19 -5.25
CA LEU A 75 1.72 -4.56 -6.07
C LEU A 75 1.89 -5.41 -7.34
N ARG A 76 2.13 -4.78 -8.49
CA ARG A 76 2.20 -5.46 -9.79
C ARG A 76 3.57 -6.06 -10.06
N ARG A 77 4.66 -5.35 -9.73
CA ARG A 77 6.05 -5.79 -9.93
C ARG A 77 6.56 -6.55 -8.71
N PHE A 78 6.12 -6.17 -7.52
CA PHE A 78 6.56 -6.79 -6.28
C PHE A 78 5.49 -7.72 -5.68
N PRO A 79 5.89 -8.87 -5.10
CA PRO A 79 4.99 -9.81 -4.46
C PRO A 79 4.50 -9.29 -3.10
N TYR A 80 4.00 -8.06 -3.02
CA TYR A 80 3.50 -7.42 -1.80
C TYR A 80 2.03 -7.04 -1.92
N LYS A 81 1.40 -6.81 -0.77
CA LYS A 81 -0.01 -6.50 -0.62
C LYS A 81 -0.17 -5.34 0.36
N VAL A 82 -0.83 -4.28 -0.07
CA VAL A 82 -1.22 -3.16 0.80
C VAL A 82 -2.57 -3.49 1.42
N PHE A 83 -2.65 -3.55 2.74
CA PHE A 83 -3.89 -3.79 3.49
C PHE A 83 -4.42 -2.48 4.07
N TYR A 84 -5.69 -2.19 3.81
CA TYR A 84 -6.31 -0.94 4.25
C TYR A 84 -7.81 -1.12 4.56
N ARG A 85 -8.39 -0.10 5.20
CA ARG A 85 -9.84 0.06 5.38
C ARG A 85 -10.28 1.44 4.93
N VAL A 86 -11.54 1.55 4.55
CA VAL A 86 -12.22 2.82 4.29
C VAL A 86 -13.17 3.08 5.46
N GLU A 87 -13.02 4.21 6.13
CA GLU A 87 -13.83 4.63 7.28
C GLU A 87 -14.27 6.09 7.09
N GLY A 88 -15.55 6.33 6.80
CA GLY A 88 -16.03 7.66 6.42
C GLY A 88 -15.33 8.12 5.14
N GLU A 89 -14.68 9.28 5.17
CA GLU A 89 -13.87 9.85 4.08
C GLU A 89 -12.36 9.59 4.25
N ARG A 90 -12.01 8.57 5.03
CA ARG A 90 -10.62 8.24 5.38
C ARG A 90 -10.24 6.88 4.85
N VAL A 91 -9.00 6.76 4.42
CA VAL A 91 -8.35 5.51 4.06
C VAL A 91 -7.26 5.25 5.09
N ILE A 92 -7.39 4.15 5.83
CA ILE A 92 -6.42 3.77 6.85
C ILE A 92 -5.60 2.61 6.31
N VAL A 93 -4.32 2.85 6.03
CA VAL A 93 -3.38 1.81 5.61
C VAL A 93 -2.75 1.18 6.84
N PHE A 94 -2.94 -0.13 6.99
CA PHE A 94 -2.53 -0.86 8.18
C PHE A 94 -1.15 -1.48 8.04
N ARG A 95 -0.88 -2.13 6.90
CA ARG A 95 0.33 -2.93 6.65
C ARG A 95 0.63 -3.03 5.15
N VAL A 96 1.90 -3.24 4.82
CA VAL A 96 2.38 -3.61 3.47
C VAL A 96 3.10 -4.94 3.58
N LEU A 97 2.41 -6.05 3.29
CA LEU A 97 2.92 -7.39 3.60
C LEU A 97 3.33 -8.14 2.34
N HIS A 98 4.45 -8.84 2.42
CA HIS A 98 4.88 -9.73 1.35
C HIS A 98 3.91 -10.91 1.21
N GLY A 99 3.39 -11.11 0.00
CA GLY A 99 2.27 -11.98 -0.32
C GLY A 99 2.51 -13.48 -0.20
N ARG A 100 3.77 -13.91 -0.08
CA ARG A 100 4.20 -15.31 0.11
C ARG A 100 5.16 -15.52 1.29
N ARG A 101 5.52 -14.48 2.04
CA ARG A 101 6.49 -14.60 3.14
C ARG A 101 5.75 -14.67 4.46
N ASP A 102 5.89 -15.80 5.15
CA ASP A 102 6.39 -15.73 6.52
C ASP A 102 7.80 -15.14 6.46
N HIS A 103 8.16 -14.20 7.32
CA HIS A 103 9.49 -13.58 7.27
C HIS A 103 10.60 -14.64 7.36
N PRO A 104 11.71 -14.51 6.60
CA PRO A 104 12.87 -15.37 6.74
C PRO A 104 13.57 -15.15 8.09
N ARG A 105 14.22 -16.20 8.60
CA ARG A 105 14.76 -16.33 9.97
C ARG A 105 15.72 -15.23 10.47
N TRP A 106 16.23 -14.32 9.64
CA TRP A 106 17.21 -13.30 10.05
C TRP A 106 16.64 -12.16 10.91
N LEU A 107 15.31 -12.08 11.08
CA LEU A 107 14.67 -11.30 12.16
C LEU A 107 14.83 -11.95 13.56
N HIS A 108 15.33 -13.19 13.67
CA HIS A 108 15.65 -13.83 14.97
C HIS A 108 17.05 -13.46 15.48
N GLY A 109 17.72 -12.48 14.89
CA GLY A 109 18.99 -11.96 15.41
C GLY A 109 20.10 -12.99 15.39
N SER A 110 20.69 -13.23 14.21
CA SER A 110 22.09 -13.64 14.20
C SER A 110 22.93 -12.40 14.47
N HIS A 111 23.33 -12.19 15.72
CA HIS A 111 24.51 -11.38 16.02
C HIS A 111 25.72 -12.12 15.42
N PRO A 112 26.48 -11.54 14.47
CA PRO A 112 27.84 -11.99 14.26
C PRO A 112 28.67 -11.54 15.46
N HIS A 113 29.36 -12.49 16.08
CA HIS A 113 30.39 -12.23 17.08
C HIS A 113 31.39 -11.18 16.59
N VAL A 114 31.54 -10.10 17.36
CA VAL A 114 32.82 -9.50 17.77
C VAL A 114 32.68 -8.94 19.18
#